data_AF-A0A846MSU8-F1
#
_entry.id   AF-A0A846MSU8-F1
#
_cell.length_a   1.000
_cell.length_b   1.000
_cell.length_c   1.000
_cell.angle_alpha   90.00
_cell.angle_beta   90.00
_cell.angle_gamma   90.00
#
_symmetry.space_group_name_H-M   'P 1'
#
loop_
_entity.id
_entity.type
_entity.pdbx_description
1 polymer ?
#
loop_
_entity_poly.entity_id
_entity_poly.type
_entity_poly.pdbx_seq_one_letter_code
_entity_poly.pdbx_strand_id
1 'polypeptide(L)'
;MAQALGAQTIYEIKQALHRCPVQLSRLVIHKTQDYALELVDYKVLVRLNPLCKALYLLFLQHPEGIVLKEMSLYKTELWNIYLQVCRHNDLKSAEKSVAELCNPLSNSIHEKIARIKSSFETLTDKHIAEYYIIAGARGKAKKIALPPNLIVWQ
;
A
#
# COMPACT_ATOMS: atom_id res chain seq x y z
N MET A 1 -14.13 47.45 9.82
CA MET A 1 -13.07 46.60 10.43
C MET A 1 -13.61 45.22 10.80
N ALA A 2 -14.04 44.41 9.83
CA ALA A 2 -14.65 43.10 10.10
C ALA A 2 -14.25 42.10 9.00
N GLN A 3 -13.04 41.53 9.10
CA GLN A 3 -12.63 40.42 8.21
C GLN A 3 -11.54 39.49 8.78
N ALA A 4 -11.06 39.70 10.01
CA ALA A 4 -9.93 38.93 10.56
C ALA A 4 -10.31 37.69 11.40
N LEU A 5 -11.55 37.61 11.92
CA LEU A 5 -11.96 36.54 12.85
C LEU A 5 -12.22 35.17 12.20
N GLY A 6 -12.57 35.14 10.90
CA GLY A 6 -12.91 33.88 10.20
C GLY A 6 -11.70 32.99 9.88
N ALA A 7 -10.56 33.58 9.53
CA ALA A 7 -9.36 32.83 9.13
C ALA A 7 -8.64 32.18 10.31
N GLN A 8 -8.59 32.88 11.46
CA GLN A 8 -8.01 32.38 12.70
C GLN A 8 -8.79 31.17 13.23
N THR A 9 -10.12 31.26 13.21
CA THR A 9 -11.01 30.17 13.65
C THR A 9 -10.84 28.92 12.77
N ILE A 10 -10.72 29.07 11.44
CA ILE A 10 -10.47 27.94 10.54
C ILE A 10 -9.09 27.33 10.77
N TYR A 11 -8.06 28.15 11.02
CA TYR A 11 -6.72 27.68 11.33
C TYR A 11 -6.68 26.88 12.63
N GLU A 12 -7.35 27.36 13.67
CA GLU A 12 -7.45 26.70 14.96
C GLU A 12 -8.26 25.40 14.88
N ILE A 13 -9.36 25.36 14.12
CA ILE A 13 -10.11 24.13 13.86
C ILE A 13 -9.28 23.12 13.07
N LYS A 14 -8.54 23.57 12.05
CA LYS A 14 -7.60 22.69 11.33
C LYS A 14 -6.55 22.14 12.29
N GLN A 15 -5.91 22.98 13.09
CA GLN A 15 -4.91 22.56 14.09
C GLN A 15 -5.50 21.60 15.14
N ALA A 16 -6.74 21.82 15.59
CA ALA A 16 -7.44 20.97 16.54
C ALA A 16 -7.86 19.61 15.93
N LEU A 17 -8.29 19.59 14.66
CA LEU A 17 -8.56 18.35 13.92
C LEU A 17 -7.29 17.51 13.71
N HIS A 18 -6.14 18.14 13.51
CA HIS A 18 -4.84 17.46 13.46
C HIS A 18 -4.37 16.91 14.83
N ARG A 19 -5.02 17.28 15.94
CA ARG A 19 -4.73 16.77 17.30
C ARG A 19 -5.56 15.55 17.70
N CYS A 20 -6.52 15.12 16.89
CA CYS A 20 -7.21 13.86 17.15
C CYS A 20 -6.26 12.71 16.74
N PRO A 21 -5.88 11.80 17.65
CA PRO A 21 -5.01 10.68 17.30
C PRO A 21 -5.68 9.87 16.19
N VAL A 22 -5.04 9.82 15.02
CA VAL A 22 -5.52 9.03 13.89
C VAL A 22 -5.51 7.56 14.33
N GLN A 23 -6.68 7.00 14.57
CA GLN A 23 -6.80 5.60 14.96
C GLN A 23 -6.61 4.73 13.73
N LEU A 24 -5.40 4.19 13.56
CA LEU A 24 -5.07 3.24 12.52
C LEU A 24 -5.63 1.85 12.87
N SER A 25 -6.20 1.17 11.88
CA SER A 25 -6.53 -0.25 11.96
C SER A 25 -5.27 -1.11 11.85
N ARG A 26 -5.28 -2.22 12.57
CA ARG A 26 -4.39 -3.34 12.27
C ARG A 26 -4.71 -3.86 10.88
N LEU A 27 -3.65 -4.18 10.14
CA LEU A 27 -3.70 -4.86 8.86
C LEU A 27 -3.42 -6.34 9.10
N VAL A 28 -4.44 -7.17 8.91
CA VAL A 28 -4.31 -8.63 9.00
C VAL A 28 -4.14 -9.21 7.60
N ILE A 29 -3.13 -10.06 7.44
CA ILE A 29 -2.84 -10.83 6.23
C ILE A 29 -3.20 -12.29 6.51
N HIS A 30 -4.28 -12.77 5.90
CA HIS A 30 -4.79 -14.14 6.06
C HIS A 30 -4.12 -15.10 5.07
N LYS A 31 -3.02 -15.75 5.46
CA LYS A 31 -2.23 -16.68 4.63
C LYS A 31 -3.03 -17.88 4.15
N THR A 32 -3.98 -18.35 4.98
CA THR A 32 -4.84 -19.50 4.65
C THR A 32 -5.99 -19.13 3.71
N GLN A 33 -6.27 -17.84 3.52
CA GLN A 33 -7.35 -17.31 2.70
C GLN A 33 -6.79 -16.46 1.54
N ASP A 34 -5.89 -17.06 0.75
CA ASP A 34 -5.29 -16.44 -0.43
C ASP A 34 -4.67 -15.06 -0.16
N TYR A 35 -4.03 -14.91 1.01
CA TYR A 35 -3.45 -13.65 1.48
C TYR A 35 -4.47 -12.49 1.48
N ALA A 36 -5.71 -12.74 1.91
CA ALA A 36 -6.69 -11.68 2.07
C ALA A 36 -6.15 -10.60 3.03
N LEU A 37 -6.38 -9.34 2.67
CA LEU A 37 -5.94 -8.17 3.42
C LEU A 37 -7.16 -7.55 4.10
N GLU A 38 -7.12 -7.44 5.43
CA GLU A 38 -8.22 -6.91 6.23
C GLU A 38 -7.76 -5.78 7.14
N LEU A 39 -8.49 -4.66 7.11
CA LEU A 39 -8.39 -3.63 8.13
C LEU A 39 -9.40 -3.98 9.24
N VAL A 40 -8.97 -4.82 10.19
CA VAL A 40 -9.88 -5.48 11.15
C VAL A 40 -10.62 -4.51 12.07
N ASP A 41 -9.99 -3.40 12.45
CA ASP A 41 -10.62 -2.41 13.33
C ASP A 41 -11.67 -1.58 12.57
N TYR A 42 -11.59 -1.55 11.24
CA TYR A 42 -12.60 -0.96 10.35
C TYR A 42 -13.56 -1.99 9.75
N LYS A 43 -13.30 -3.30 9.93
CA LYS A 43 -14.08 -4.43 9.39
C LYS A 43 -14.25 -4.38 7.87
N VAL A 44 -13.20 -3.98 7.15
CA VAL A 44 -13.19 -3.89 5.68
C VAL A 44 -12.06 -4.72 5.06
N LEU A 45 -12.37 -5.35 3.93
CA LEU A 45 -11.40 -6.10 3.12
C LEU A 45 -10.82 -5.24 2.01
N VAL A 46 -9.50 -5.25 1.88
CA VAL A 46 -8.79 -4.54 0.82
C VAL A 46 -8.75 -5.42 -0.44
N ARG A 47 -9.44 -4.96 -1.48
CA ARG A 47 -9.50 -5.68 -2.76
C ARG A 47 -8.30 -5.32 -3.63
N LEU A 48 -7.39 -6.26 -3.80
CA LEU A 48 -6.25 -6.20 -4.73
C LEU A 48 -6.28 -7.39 -5.68
N ASN A 49 -5.92 -7.16 -6.94
CA ASN A 49 -5.64 -8.26 -7.87
C ASN A 49 -4.34 -9.00 -7.43
N PRO A 50 -4.09 -10.23 -7.92
CA PRO A 50 -2.96 -11.03 -7.47
C PRO A 50 -1.60 -10.32 -7.56
N LEU A 51 -1.33 -9.59 -8.65
CA LEU A 51 -0.04 -8.91 -8.84
C LEU A 51 0.13 -7.67 -7.94
N CYS A 52 -0.93 -6.86 -7.78
CA CYS A 52 -0.94 -5.76 -6.80
C CYS A 52 -0.74 -6.30 -5.38
N LYS A 53 -1.39 -7.42 -5.05
CA LYS A 53 -1.25 -8.04 -3.73
C LYS A 53 0.17 -8.56 -3.50
N ALA A 54 0.75 -9.27 -4.46
CA ALA A 54 2.13 -9.74 -4.37
C ALA A 54 3.13 -8.58 -4.21
N LEU A 55 2.96 -7.51 -4.99
CA LEU A 55 3.76 -6.29 -4.84
C LEU A 55 3.60 -5.68 -3.44
N TYR A 56 2.37 -5.61 -2.94
CA TYR A 56 2.09 -5.05 -1.63
C TYR A 56 2.75 -5.85 -0.50
N LEU A 57 2.67 -7.18 -0.56
CA LEU A 57 3.31 -8.07 0.42
C LEU A 57 4.85 -7.94 0.38
N LEU A 58 5.44 -7.80 -0.81
CA LEU A 58 6.88 -7.51 -0.94
C LEU A 58 7.25 -6.25 -0.16
N PHE A 59 6.53 -5.13 -0.35
CA PHE A 59 6.81 -3.90 0.40
C PHE A 59 6.58 -4.02 1.91
N LEU A 60 5.69 -4.92 2.37
CA LEU A 60 5.54 -5.21 3.81
C LEU A 60 6.74 -5.99 4.37
N GLN A 61 7.41 -6.79 3.54
CA GLN A 61 8.62 -7.55 3.90
C GLN A 61 9.90 -6.69 3.86
N HIS A 62 9.84 -5.51 3.22
CA HIS A 62 10.94 -4.54 3.12
C HIS A 62 10.60 -3.22 3.83
N PRO A 63 10.60 -3.18 5.18
CA PRO A 63 10.32 -1.96 5.95
C PRO A 63 11.32 -0.81 5.69
N GLU A 64 12.54 -1.13 5.24
CA GLU A 64 13.54 -0.17 4.76
C GLU A 64 13.10 0.55 3.47
N GLY A 65 12.20 -0.08 2.71
CA GLY A 65 11.68 0.39 1.44
C GLY A 65 12.54 0.00 0.24
N ILE A 66 11.93 0.06 -0.94
CA ILE A 66 12.56 -0.35 -2.21
C ILE A 66 12.69 0.85 -3.13
N VAL A 67 13.88 1.07 -3.68
CA VAL A 67 14.08 2.03 -4.78
C VAL A 67 13.52 1.41 -6.05
N LEU A 68 12.53 2.04 -6.70
CA LEU A 68 11.85 1.42 -7.85
C LEU A 68 12.77 1.08 -9.03
N LYS A 69 13.90 1.77 -9.18
CA LYS A 69 14.92 1.45 -10.21
C LYS A 69 15.62 0.11 -9.95
N GLU A 70 15.61 -0.37 -8.72
CA GLU A 70 16.23 -1.61 -8.28
C GLU A 70 15.23 -2.77 -8.24
N MET A 71 13.99 -2.56 -8.71
CA MET A 71 12.92 -3.57 -8.68
C MET A 71 13.31 -4.89 -9.36
N SER A 72 14.18 -4.84 -10.38
CA SER A 72 14.71 -6.03 -11.06
C SER A 72 15.45 -6.98 -10.13
N LEU A 73 16.08 -6.48 -9.05
CA LEU A 73 16.76 -7.28 -8.03
C LEU A 73 15.77 -8.13 -7.22
N TYR A 74 14.54 -7.67 -7.08
CA TYR A 74 13.47 -8.32 -6.31
C TYR A 74 12.57 -9.21 -7.18
N LYS A 75 12.88 -9.40 -8.47
CA LYS A 75 12.03 -10.14 -9.41
C LYS A 75 11.72 -11.56 -8.93
N THR A 76 12.75 -12.29 -8.49
CA THR A 76 12.60 -13.68 -8.01
C THR A 76 11.75 -13.75 -6.75
N GLU A 77 11.95 -12.82 -5.82
CA GLU A 77 11.17 -12.74 -4.59
C GLU A 77 9.71 -12.39 -4.87
N LEU A 78 9.46 -11.37 -5.70
CA LEU A 78 8.12 -11.00 -6.14
C LEU A 78 7.40 -12.18 -6.81
N TRP A 79 8.11 -12.95 -7.63
CA TRP A 79 7.56 -14.14 -8.27
C TRP A 79 7.16 -15.21 -7.24
N ASN A 80 8.03 -15.47 -6.26
CA ASN A 80 7.74 -16.44 -5.19
C ASN A 80 6.52 -16.02 -4.36
N ILE A 81 6.40 -14.73 -4.02
CA ILE A 81 5.22 -14.19 -3.33
C ILE A 81 3.98 -14.35 -4.22
N TYR A 82 4.08 -14.04 -5.52
CA TYR A 82 2.96 -14.18 -6.45
C TYR A 82 2.44 -15.63 -6.51
N LEU A 83 3.33 -16.62 -6.56
CA LEU A 83 2.95 -18.04 -6.55
C LEU A 83 2.19 -18.44 -5.29
N GLN A 84 2.50 -17.82 -4.14
CA GLN A 84 1.77 -18.05 -2.89
C GLN A 84 0.40 -17.38 -2.90
N VAL A 85 0.29 -16.21 -3.52
CA VAL A 85 -0.94 -15.42 -3.61
C VAL A 85 -1.95 -16.00 -4.62
N CYS A 86 -1.48 -16.60 -5.71
CA CYS A 86 -2.33 -17.00 -6.82
C CYS A 86 -2.27 -18.51 -7.06
N ARG A 87 -3.31 -19.23 -6.62
CA ARG A 87 -3.41 -20.69 -6.76
C ARG A 87 -3.93 -21.20 -8.11
N HIS A 88 -4.53 -20.35 -8.95
CA HIS A 88 -5.36 -20.80 -10.09
C HIS A 88 -5.15 -20.08 -11.45
N ASN A 89 -4.04 -19.36 -11.67
CA ASN A 89 -3.80 -18.67 -12.95
C ASN A 89 -2.84 -19.41 -13.90
N ASP A 90 -2.94 -19.06 -15.19
CA ASP A 90 -1.93 -19.37 -16.21
C ASP A 90 -0.57 -18.77 -15.80
N LEU A 91 0.32 -19.64 -15.33
CA LEU A 91 1.65 -19.29 -14.85
C LEU A 91 2.49 -18.55 -15.90
N LYS A 92 2.28 -18.81 -17.20
CA LYS A 92 3.05 -18.17 -18.27
C LYS A 92 2.69 -16.68 -18.40
N SER A 93 1.40 -16.36 -18.37
CA SER A 93 0.93 -14.98 -18.41
C SER A 93 1.36 -14.18 -17.17
N ALA A 94 1.38 -14.86 -16.01
CA ALA A 94 1.83 -14.28 -14.76
C ALA A 94 3.33 -13.94 -14.76
N GLU A 95 4.18 -14.83 -15.25
CA GLU A 95 5.64 -14.60 -15.32
C GLU A 95 5.96 -13.38 -16.18
N LYS A 96 5.27 -13.25 -17.34
CA LYS A 96 5.40 -12.05 -18.19
C LYS A 96 4.98 -10.79 -17.43
N SER A 97 3.86 -10.84 -16.71
CA SER A 97 3.37 -9.68 -15.94
C SER A 97 4.33 -9.25 -14.84
N VAL A 98 4.99 -10.22 -14.18
CA VAL A 98 6.04 -9.94 -13.18
C VAL A 98 7.29 -9.36 -13.84
N ALA A 99 7.71 -9.89 -14.99
CA ALA A 99 8.82 -9.34 -15.75
C ALA A 99 8.54 -7.90 -16.22
N GLU A 100 7.32 -7.62 -16.71
CA GLU A 100 6.90 -6.27 -17.09
C GLU A 100 6.83 -5.31 -15.90
N LEU A 101 6.46 -5.79 -14.71
CA LEU A 101 6.48 -4.97 -13.49
C LEU A 101 7.90 -4.56 -13.09
N CYS A 102 8.86 -5.49 -13.21
CA CYS A 102 10.25 -5.25 -12.86
C CYS A 102 11.07 -4.54 -13.96
N ASN A 103 10.47 -4.32 -15.14
CA ASN A 103 11.13 -3.64 -16.24
C ASN A 103 11.14 -2.12 -16.00
N PRO A 104 12.31 -1.47 -15.89
CA PRO A 104 12.40 -0.02 -15.64
C PRO A 104 11.85 0.84 -16.79
N LEU A 105 11.67 0.28 -17.99
CA LEU A 105 11.08 0.96 -19.14
C LEU A 105 9.55 0.81 -19.21
N SER A 106 8.96 0.00 -18.32
CA SER A 106 7.53 -0.27 -18.25
C SER A 106 6.86 0.59 -17.19
N ASN A 107 5.63 1.02 -17.46
CA ASN A 107 4.80 1.75 -16.49
C ASN A 107 4.06 0.83 -15.50
N SER A 108 4.20 -0.50 -15.66
CA SER A 108 3.41 -1.50 -14.91
C SER A 108 3.51 -1.32 -13.39
N ILE A 109 4.70 -1.04 -12.84
CA ILE A 109 4.86 -0.81 -11.40
C ILE A 109 4.09 0.42 -10.89
N HIS A 110 4.09 1.50 -11.67
CA HIS A 110 3.38 2.72 -11.31
C HIS A 110 1.86 2.51 -11.33
N GLU A 111 1.35 1.77 -12.31
CA GLU A 111 -0.06 1.36 -12.35
C GLU A 111 -0.46 0.52 -11.14
N LYS A 112 0.40 -0.43 -10.72
CA LYS A 112 0.08 -1.29 -9.57
C LYS A 112 0.11 -0.48 -8.27
N ILE A 113 1.09 0.41 -8.09
CA ILE A 113 1.12 1.33 -6.95
C ILE A 113 -0.12 2.23 -6.94
N ALA A 114 -0.53 2.79 -8.09
CA ALA A 114 -1.73 3.62 -8.18
C ALA A 114 -3.01 2.84 -7.85
N ARG A 115 -3.11 1.59 -8.30
CA ARG A 115 -4.26 0.72 -8.00
C ARG A 115 -4.31 0.30 -6.53
N ILE A 116 -3.17 -0.01 -5.92
CA ILE A 116 -3.07 -0.25 -4.48
C ILE A 116 -3.53 0.98 -3.71
N LYS A 117 -3.01 2.16 -4.08
CA LYS A 117 -3.39 3.43 -3.48
C LYS A 117 -4.90 3.68 -3.54
N SER A 118 -5.50 3.51 -4.71
CA SER A 118 -6.93 3.68 -4.91
C SER A 118 -7.78 2.72 -4.06
N SER A 119 -7.35 1.46 -3.88
CA SER A 119 -8.04 0.50 -3.01
C SER A 119 -8.08 0.96 -1.55
N PHE A 120 -7.02 1.57 -1.03
CA PHE A 120 -7.00 2.09 0.34
C PHE A 120 -7.75 3.43 0.48
N GLU A 121 -7.61 4.35 -0.48
CA GLU A 121 -8.31 5.64 -0.48
C GLU A 121 -9.84 5.50 -0.65
N THR A 122 -10.31 4.38 -1.20
CA THR A 122 -11.77 4.08 -1.28
C THR A 122 -12.33 3.58 0.05
N LEU A 123 -11.49 2.99 0.90
CA LEU A 123 -11.90 2.36 2.16
C LEU A 123 -11.66 3.23 3.40
N THR A 124 -10.81 4.26 3.27
CA THR A 124 -10.33 5.07 4.39
C THR A 124 -10.18 6.52 3.97
N ASP A 125 -10.22 7.44 4.94
CA ASP A 125 -9.88 8.84 4.69
C ASP A 125 -8.45 8.97 4.17
N LYS A 126 -8.20 9.98 3.34
CA LYS A 126 -6.89 10.21 2.70
C LYS A 126 -5.72 10.23 3.71
N HIS A 127 -5.91 10.87 4.86
CA HIS A 127 -4.90 10.95 5.92
C HIS A 127 -4.61 9.58 6.57
N ILE A 128 -5.59 8.68 6.61
CA ILE A 128 -5.43 7.31 7.09
C ILE A 128 -4.75 6.46 6.00
N ALA A 129 -5.19 6.59 4.75
CA ALA A 129 -4.67 5.85 3.61
C ALA A 129 -3.15 6.01 3.45
N GLU A 130 -2.60 7.19 3.75
CA GLU A 130 -1.15 7.47 3.68
C GLU A 130 -0.28 6.47 4.47
N TYR A 131 -0.83 5.84 5.51
CA TYR A 131 -0.12 4.82 6.29
C TYR A 131 -0.10 3.44 5.62
N TYR A 132 -1.09 3.12 4.78
CA TYR A 132 -1.24 1.79 4.17
C TYR A 132 -0.77 1.74 2.72
N ILE A 133 -0.44 2.86 2.09
CA ILE A 133 -0.03 2.87 0.68
C ILE A 133 1.48 2.81 0.50
N ILE A 134 1.93 2.38 -0.67
CA ILE A 134 3.34 2.44 -1.07
C ILE A 134 3.67 3.88 -1.47
N ALA A 135 4.36 4.60 -0.59
CA ALA A 135 4.69 6.02 -0.76
C ALA A 135 6.19 6.29 -0.57
N GLY A 136 6.65 7.43 -1.08
CA GLY A 136 8.05 7.86 -1.00
C GLY A 136 8.39 8.87 -2.08
N ALA A 137 9.42 9.68 -1.84
CA ALA A 137 9.86 10.72 -2.77
C ALA A 137 10.33 10.14 -4.12
N ARG A 138 10.28 10.96 -5.17
CA ARG A 138 10.73 10.54 -6.51
C ARG A 138 12.21 10.14 -6.47
N GLY A 139 12.52 8.95 -6.98
CA GLY A 139 13.88 8.42 -7.02
C GLY A 139 14.45 7.98 -5.67
N LYS A 140 13.65 7.99 -4.59
CA LYS A 140 14.02 7.43 -3.28
C LYS A 140 13.27 6.13 -3.03
N ALA A 141 13.69 5.42 -2.00
CA ALA A 141 13.00 4.22 -1.53
C ALA A 141 11.53 4.53 -1.24
N LYS A 142 10.64 3.67 -1.73
CA LYS A 142 9.23 3.69 -1.38
C LYS A 142 8.97 2.63 -0.31
N LYS A 143 8.01 2.88 0.58
CA LYS A 143 7.64 1.98 1.66
C LYS A 143 6.20 2.18 2.07
N ILE A 144 5.71 1.28 2.91
CA ILE A 144 4.44 1.39 3.61
C ILE A 144 4.76 1.95 4.99
N ALA A 145 4.08 3.02 5.40
CA ALA A 145 4.38 3.73 6.64
C ALA A 145 3.68 3.16 7.88
N LEU A 146 2.86 2.12 7.70
CA LEU A 146 2.13 1.44 8.77
C LEU A 146 3.11 0.91 9.83
N PRO A 147 2.93 1.24 11.12
CA PRO A 147 3.75 0.72 12.20
C PRO A 147 3.79 -0.82 12.21
N PRO A 148 4.97 -1.45 12.39
CA PRO A 148 5.09 -2.91 12.36
C PRO A 148 4.20 -3.66 13.35
N ASN A 149 3.92 -3.07 14.52
CA ASN A 149 3.03 -3.65 15.53
C ASN A 149 1.55 -3.68 15.11
N LEU A 150 1.19 -3.01 14.00
CA LEU A 150 -0.14 -3.05 13.39
C LEU A 150 -0.21 -4.01 12.20
N ILE A 151 0.88 -4.69 11.85
CA ILE A 151 0.91 -5.69 10.78
C ILE A 151 0.85 -7.09 11.41
N VAL A 152 -0.20 -7.85 11.10
CA VAL A 152 -0.42 -9.19 11.67
C VAL A 152 -0.52 -10.20 10.54
N TRP A 153 0.30 -11.24 10.61
CA TRP A 153 0.27 -12.36 9.67
C TRP A 153 -0.43 -13.55 10.33
N GLN A 154 -1.56 -13.97 9.78
CA GLN A 154 -2.41 -15.05 10.32
C GLN A 154 -2.51 -16.22 9.35
#